data_AF-A0AAD2X9C3-F1
#
_entry.id   AF-A0AAD2X9C3-F1
#
_cell.length_a   1.000
_cell.length_b   1.000
_cell.length_c   1.000
_cell.angle_alpha   90.00
_cell.angle_beta   90.00
_cell.angle_gamma   90.00
#
_symmetry.space_group_name_H-M   'P 1'
#
loop_
_entity.id
_entity.type
_entity.pdbx_description
1 polymer ?
#
loop_
_entity_poly.entity_id
_entity_poly.type
_entity_poly.pdbx_seq_one_letter_code
_entity_poly.pdbx_strand_id
1 'polypeptide(L)'
;MIRRYTLLILSVLFSCTVFAQEDTGNKPQEPILGYYQLGMNFDEYWSQTQKKKEATEVTDSITMLSKYILSINGIGFDVDNIISPAADITASDNENYTKGTSPLYFTDCDYFLENKLVSVTVKTPLPETEGFCYMPSALYEQERLPKNQCLFDVHNVDQHNQLVSLTERLETYLSQKYGKPTKEYSIVKLQPLHQGELFRQFSAHWFSLCKSGAILPKAEWQSGNMKVIMGITNSATIFISFLDEVSLSHQNLNRIFAPAKQPKPTAEW
;
A
#
# COMPACT_ATOMS: atom_id res chain seq x y z
N MET A 1 -40.76 -20.92 43.89
CA MET A 1 -40.72 -20.07 42.66
C MET A 1 -39.29 -19.60 42.33
N ILE A 2 -38.31 -20.48 42.53
CA ILE A 2 -36.89 -20.26 42.22
C ILE A 2 -36.51 -21.46 41.36
N ARG A 3 -36.72 -21.40 40.03
CA ARG A 3 -36.23 -22.45 39.09
C ARG A 3 -36.50 -22.22 37.59
N ARG A 4 -36.97 -21.05 37.14
CA ARG A 4 -37.29 -20.83 35.71
C ARG A 4 -36.54 -19.71 35.00
N TYR A 5 -35.65 -18.99 35.69
CA TYR A 5 -34.85 -17.92 35.06
C TYR A 5 -33.34 -18.19 35.02
N THR A 6 -32.89 -19.37 35.44
CA THR A 6 -31.45 -19.69 35.54
C THR A 6 -30.88 -20.45 34.34
N LEU A 7 -31.68 -20.73 33.30
CA LEU A 7 -31.27 -21.59 32.17
C LEU A 7 -31.19 -20.87 30.81
N LEU A 8 -31.48 -19.56 30.73
CA LEU A 8 -31.58 -18.83 29.46
C LEU A 8 -30.57 -17.68 29.29
N ILE A 9 -29.69 -17.45 30.27
CA ILE A 9 -28.58 -16.49 30.15
C ILE A 9 -27.21 -17.22 30.12
N LEU A 10 -27.23 -18.56 30.15
CA LEU A 10 -26.06 -19.38 29.86
C LEU A 10 -25.82 -19.57 28.36
N SER A 11 -26.72 -19.12 27.49
CA SER A 11 -26.65 -19.26 26.02
C SER A 11 -26.01 -18.06 25.30
N VAL A 12 -25.47 -17.08 26.02
CA VAL A 12 -24.78 -15.90 25.45
C VAL A 12 -23.25 -15.98 25.62
N LEU A 13 -22.73 -17.10 26.16
CA LEU A 13 -21.29 -17.29 26.43
C LEU A 13 -20.59 -18.32 25.54
N PHE A 14 -21.24 -18.82 24.48
CA PHE A 14 -20.67 -19.90 23.63
C PHE A 14 -20.82 -19.68 22.12
N SER A 15 -20.58 -18.46 21.64
CA SER A 15 -20.45 -18.21 20.20
C SER A 15 -19.39 -17.15 19.93
N CYS A 16 -18.13 -17.52 20.18
CA CYS A 16 -16.94 -17.09 19.45
C CYS A 16 -15.71 -17.86 19.98
N THR A 17 -15.82 -19.19 20.16
CA THR A 17 -14.60 -20.01 20.16
C THR A 17 -14.15 -20.08 18.72
N VAL A 18 -13.21 -19.21 18.36
CA VAL A 18 -12.37 -19.32 17.17
C VAL A 18 -11.90 -20.77 17.11
N PHE A 19 -12.34 -21.50 16.09
CA PHE A 19 -11.79 -22.81 15.80
C PHE A 19 -10.31 -22.63 15.53
N ALA A 20 -9.48 -23.02 16.49
CA ALA A 20 -8.08 -23.29 16.27
C ALA A 20 -8.00 -24.51 15.35
N GLN A 21 -7.87 -24.25 14.07
CA GLN A 21 -7.44 -25.23 13.10
C GLN A 21 -5.91 -25.33 13.23
N GLU A 22 -5.42 -26.40 13.83
CA GLU A 22 -4.05 -26.86 13.60
C GLU A 22 -3.96 -27.30 12.13
N ASP A 23 -3.13 -26.62 11.31
CA ASP A 23 -2.02 -27.30 10.62
C ASP A 23 -1.05 -26.32 9.91
N THR A 24 0.23 -26.68 10.00
CA THR A 24 1.43 -26.23 9.26
C THR A 24 1.73 -24.73 9.07
N GLY A 25 2.54 -24.19 9.98
CA GLY A 25 3.73 -23.43 9.58
C GLY A 25 3.56 -22.03 8.97
N ASN A 26 2.91 -21.10 9.66
CA ASN A 26 3.27 -19.67 9.65
C ASN A 26 2.56 -19.00 10.84
N LYS A 27 3.30 -18.21 11.63
CA LYS A 27 2.75 -17.47 12.79
C LYS A 27 1.51 -16.67 12.36
N PRO A 28 0.50 -16.50 13.24
CA PRO A 28 -0.64 -15.63 12.93
C PRO A 28 -0.11 -14.23 12.62
N GLN A 29 -0.17 -13.83 11.35
CA GLN A 29 0.14 -12.46 10.97
C GLN A 29 -0.98 -11.60 11.56
N GLU A 30 -0.61 -10.65 12.43
CA GLU A 30 -1.57 -9.73 13.02
C GLU A 30 -2.38 -9.03 11.90
N PRO A 31 -3.68 -8.82 12.10
CA PRO A 31 -4.51 -8.19 11.08
C PRO A 31 -3.99 -6.78 10.74
N ILE A 32 -3.72 -6.56 9.47
CA ILE A 32 -3.38 -5.29 8.85
C ILE A 32 -4.66 -4.45 8.79
N LEU A 33 -4.59 -3.26 9.39
CA LEU A 33 -5.71 -2.33 9.52
C LEU A 33 -6.94 -2.92 10.23
N GLY A 34 -6.82 -4.06 10.92
CA GLY A 34 -7.93 -4.75 11.59
C GLY A 34 -8.79 -5.64 10.69
N TYR A 35 -8.51 -5.71 9.38
CA TYR A 35 -9.34 -6.45 8.40
C TYR A 35 -8.55 -7.45 7.57
N TYR A 36 -7.33 -7.11 7.14
CA TYR A 36 -6.57 -7.89 6.16
C TYR A 36 -5.44 -8.69 6.79
N GLN A 37 -5.03 -9.78 6.16
CA GLN A 37 -3.79 -10.50 6.46
C GLN A 37 -3.12 -10.85 5.13
N LEU A 38 -1.80 -10.76 5.04
CA LEU A 38 -1.12 -11.24 3.85
C LEU A 38 -1.30 -12.77 3.80
N GLY A 39 -1.43 -13.31 2.59
CA GLY A 39 -1.78 -14.72 2.37
C GLY A 39 -3.28 -15.02 2.35
N MET A 40 -4.15 -14.03 2.54
CA MET A 40 -5.59 -14.20 2.27
C MET A 40 -5.81 -14.58 0.80
N ASN A 41 -6.77 -15.47 0.55
CA ASN A 41 -7.26 -15.69 -0.81
C ASN A 41 -8.23 -14.57 -1.23
N PHE A 42 -8.65 -14.59 -2.50
CA PHE A 42 -9.51 -13.53 -3.03
C PHE A 42 -10.86 -13.41 -2.30
N ASP A 43 -11.51 -14.53 -1.99
CA ASP A 43 -12.82 -14.52 -1.33
C ASP A 43 -12.75 -13.97 0.10
N GLU A 44 -11.71 -14.35 0.84
CA GLU A 44 -11.40 -13.81 2.17
C GLU A 44 -11.17 -12.30 2.11
N TYR A 45 -10.28 -11.87 1.20
CA TYR A 45 -9.99 -10.45 0.99
C TYR A 45 -11.25 -9.67 0.61
N TRP A 46 -12.06 -10.19 -0.31
CA TRP A 46 -13.28 -9.55 -0.77
C TRP A 46 -14.30 -9.40 0.36
N SER A 47 -14.50 -10.45 1.16
CA SER A 47 -15.37 -10.41 2.35
C SER A 47 -14.91 -9.36 3.36
N GLN A 48 -13.61 -9.27 3.62
CA GLN A 48 -13.05 -8.28 4.54
C GLN A 48 -13.17 -6.85 4.01
N THR A 49 -13.02 -6.65 2.69
CA THR A 49 -13.24 -5.35 2.05
C THR A 49 -14.68 -4.88 2.22
N GLN A 50 -15.68 -5.75 2.06
CA GLN A 50 -17.09 -5.35 2.28
C GLN A 50 -17.35 -4.97 3.74
N LYS A 51 -16.88 -5.77 4.70
CA LYS A 51 -17.00 -5.45 6.14
C LYS A 51 -16.33 -4.13 6.49
N LYS A 52 -15.16 -3.86 5.89
CA LYS A 52 -14.44 -2.61 6.10
C LYS A 52 -15.23 -1.43 5.55
N LYS A 53 -15.81 -1.54 4.36
CA LYS A 53 -16.67 -0.49 3.79
C LYS A 53 -17.88 -0.20 4.67
N GLU A 54 -18.63 -1.22 5.07
CA GLU A 54 -19.78 -1.06 5.97
C GLU A 54 -19.39 -0.35 7.28
N ALA A 55 -18.22 -0.68 7.84
CA ALA A 55 -17.75 -0.08 9.08
C ALA A 55 -17.16 1.33 8.92
N THR A 56 -16.88 1.78 7.69
CA THR A 56 -16.19 3.05 7.40
C THR A 56 -17.00 3.99 6.51
N GLU A 57 -18.26 3.65 6.27
CA GLU A 57 -19.17 4.47 5.47
C GLU A 57 -19.45 5.81 6.16
N VAL A 58 -19.27 6.89 5.41
CA VAL A 58 -19.63 8.25 5.79
C VAL A 58 -20.38 8.90 4.64
N THR A 59 -21.45 9.62 4.93
CA THR A 59 -22.19 10.35 3.89
C THR A 59 -21.52 11.70 3.62
N ASP A 60 -21.14 11.95 2.37
CA ASP A 60 -20.68 13.25 1.94
C ASP A 60 -21.84 14.25 1.99
N SER A 61 -21.73 15.29 2.81
CA SER A 61 -22.83 16.23 3.05
C SER A 61 -23.13 17.16 1.86
N ILE A 62 -22.24 17.24 0.87
CA ILE A 62 -22.38 18.10 -0.31
C ILE A 62 -23.00 17.31 -1.46
N THR A 63 -22.44 16.14 -1.75
CA THR A 63 -22.85 15.28 -2.87
C THR A 63 -23.93 14.27 -2.48
N MET A 64 -24.15 14.06 -1.18
CA MET A 64 -25.02 13.03 -0.61
C MET A 64 -24.64 11.60 -1.01
N LEU A 65 -23.40 11.40 -1.48
CA LEU A 65 -22.86 10.09 -1.84
C LEU A 65 -22.10 9.47 -0.67
N SER A 66 -22.14 8.14 -0.56
CA SER A 66 -21.34 7.40 0.40
C SER A 66 -19.85 7.49 0.04
N LYS A 67 -19.03 7.88 1.01
CA LYS A 67 -17.58 7.73 1.00
C LYS A 67 -17.19 6.68 2.04
N TYR A 68 -16.08 5.99 1.83
CA TYR A 68 -15.61 4.96 2.76
C TYR A 68 -14.24 5.36 3.28
N ILE A 69 -14.17 5.87 4.52
CA ILE A 69 -12.97 6.52 5.05
C ILE A 69 -12.50 5.82 6.33
N LEU A 70 -11.28 5.30 6.30
CA LEU A 70 -10.58 4.79 7.48
C LEU A 70 -9.69 5.89 8.07
N SER A 71 -9.87 6.21 9.36
CA SER A 71 -9.00 7.16 10.06
C SER A 71 -7.78 6.48 10.66
N ILE A 72 -6.58 6.92 10.27
CA ILE A 72 -5.30 6.49 10.85
C ILE A 72 -4.60 7.74 11.42
N ASN A 73 -4.45 7.81 12.74
CA ASN A 73 -3.91 8.99 13.44
C ASN A 73 -4.62 10.32 13.09
N GLY A 74 -5.94 10.27 12.86
CA GLY A 74 -6.74 11.42 12.45
C GLY A 74 -6.58 11.83 10.98
N ILE A 75 -5.91 11.02 10.16
CA ILE A 75 -5.80 11.18 8.70
C ILE A 75 -6.76 10.19 8.04
N GLY A 76 -7.65 10.67 7.17
CA GLY A 76 -8.60 9.83 6.45
C GLY A 76 -7.97 9.15 5.23
N PHE A 77 -8.18 7.84 5.11
CA PHE A 77 -7.74 7.01 3.99
C PHE A 77 -8.96 6.42 3.27
N ASP A 78 -8.97 6.51 1.95
CA ASP A 78 -10.00 5.90 1.11
C ASP A 78 -9.93 4.38 1.22
N VAL A 79 -11.06 3.80 1.59
CA VAL A 79 -11.33 2.37 1.53
C VAL A 79 -11.88 1.99 0.15
N ASP A 80 -12.50 2.92 -0.57
CA ASP A 80 -13.09 2.64 -1.88
C ASP A 80 -12.05 2.44 -2.98
N ASN A 81 -10.87 3.03 -2.86
CA ASN A 81 -9.76 2.78 -3.79
C ASN A 81 -9.22 1.33 -3.74
N ILE A 82 -9.67 0.53 -2.78
CA ILE A 82 -9.40 -0.92 -2.64
C ILE A 82 -10.25 -1.74 -3.65
N ILE A 83 -11.19 -1.11 -4.38
CA ILE A 83 -11.99 -1.79 -5.42
C ILE A 83 -11.17 -2.11 -6.68
N SER A 84 -9.96 -1.55 -6.89
CA SER A 84 -9.14 -2.03 -8.00
C SER A 84 -8.92 -3.53 -7.77
N PRO A 85 -9.43 -4.43 -8.64
CA PRO A 85 -9.29 -5.86 -8.42
C PRO A 85 -7.80 -6.07 -8.24
N ALA A 86 -7.46 -6.55 -7.04
CA ALA A 86 -6.08 -6.64 -6.63
C ALA A 86 -5.32 -7.35 -7.75
N ALA A 87 -4.28 -6.69 -8.24
CA ALA A 87 -3.69 -7.07 -9.51
C ALA A 87 -2.92 -8.37 -9.32
N ASP A 88 -3.25 -9.40 -10.10
CA ASP A 88 -2.38 -10.54 -10.20
C ASP A 88 -1.04 -10.07 -10.77
N ILE A 89 0.04 -10.40 -10.07
CA ILE A 89 1.39 -10.16 -10.56
C ILE A 89 1.61 -11.08 -11.76
N THR A 90 2.06 -10.51 -12.88
CA THR A 90 2.29 -11.22 -14.13
C THR A 90 3.78 -11.40 -14.42
N ALA A 91 4.10 -12.22 -15.43
CA ALA A 91 5.47 -12.35 -15.92
C ALA A 91 6.04 -11.01 -16.42
N SER A 92 5.21 -10.16 -17.02
CA SER A 92 5.60 -8.81 -17.47
C SER A 92 5.98 -7.91 -16.29
N ASP A 93 5.28 -8.03 -15.16
CA ASP A 93 5.65 -7.29 -13.95
C ASP A 93 7.03 -7.75 -13.43
N ASN A 94 7.30 -9.05 -13.45
CA ASN A 94 8.60 -9.60 -13.06
C ASN A 94 9.74 -9.18 -14.00
N GLU A 95 9.53 -9.14 -15.31
CA GLU A 95 10.55 -8.69 -16.28
C GLU A 95 10.96 -7.23 -16.06
N ASN A 96 10.02 -6.38 -15.64
CA ASN A 96 10.27 -4.97 -15.34
C ASN A 96 10.76 -4.72 -13.90
N TYR A 97 10.67 -5.73 -13.04
CA TYR A 97 11.13 -5.63 -11.66
C TYR A 97 12.65 -5.65 -11.63
N THR A 98 13.26 -4.53 -11.19
CA THR A 98 14.72 -4.39 -11.13
C THR A 98 15.23 -4.46 -9.69
N LYS A 99 16.53 -4.75 -9.48
CA LYS A 99 17.08 -4.86 -8.11
C LYS A 99 16.92 -3.58 -7.27
N GLY A 100 16.74 -2.42 -7.91
CA GLY A 100 16.51 -1.13 -7.25
C GLY A 100 15.04 -0.86 -6.87
N THR A 101 14.11 -1.73 -7.22
CA THR A 101 12.66 -1.50 -7.04
C THR A 101 12.03 -2.34 -5.93
N SER A 102 12.81 -3.11 -5.19
CA SER A 102 12.25 -4.11 -4.27
C SER A 102 11.98 -3.56 -2.86
N PRO A 103 10.76 -3.72 -2.29
CA PRO A 103 9.47 -4.03 -2.91
C PRO A 103 8.64 -2.78 -3.28
N LEU A 104 9.27 -1.60 -3.33
CA LEU A 104 8.66 -0.31 -3.71
C LEU A 104 7.84 -0.37 -5.03
N TYR A 105 8.19 -1.26 -5.96
CA TYR A 105 7.46 -1.48 -7.21
C TYR A 105 5.99 -1.87 -7.04
N PHE A 106 5.69 -2.66 -5.99
CA PHE A 106 4.38 -3.24 -5.70
C PHE A 106 3.57 -2.42 -4.69
N THR A 107 3.84 -1.12 -4.68
CA THR A 107 3.08 -0.11 -3.93
C THR A 107 1.93 0.40 -4.80
N ASP A 108 1.03 1.21 -4.23
CA ASP A 108 -0.04 1.95 -4.92
C ASP A 108 -1.32 1.16 -5.26
N CYS A 109 -1.27 -0.16 -5.27
CA CYS A 109 -2.49 -0.97 -5.26
C CYS A 109 -2.29 -2.26 -4.46
N ASP A 110 -3.34 -3.06 -4.42
CA ASP A 110 -3.33 -4.38 -3.79
C ASP A 110 -2.87 -5.40 -4.84
N TYR A 111 -2.07 -6.39 -4.44
CA TYR A 111 -1.53 -7.39 -5.36
C TYR A 111 -1.74 -8.81 -4.85
N PHE A 112 -2.02 -9.70 -5.79
CA PHE A 112 -2.06 -11.14 -5.58
C PHE A 112 -0.92 -11.84 -6.31
N LEU A 113 -0.41 -12.89 -5.71
CA LEU A 113 0.55 -13.82 -6.31
C LEU A 113 0.10 -15.23 -5.95
N GLU A 114 -0.05 -16.10 -6.94
CA GLU A 114 -0.51 -17.49 -6.74
C GLU A 114 -1.81 -17.58 -5.89
N ASN A 115 -2.79 -16.70 -6.17
CA ASN A 115 -4.07 -16.57 -5.43
C ASN A 115 -3.91 -16.22 -3.92
N LYS A 116 -2.81 -15.53 -3.58
CA LYS A 116 -2.53 -15.05 -2.23
C LYS A 116 -2.27 -13.55 -2.23
N LEU A 117 -2.91 -12.83 -1.33
CA LEU A 117 -2.71 -11.40 -1.11
C LEU A 117 -1.28 -11.15 -0.61
N VAL A 118 -0.46 -10.47 -1.40
CA VAL A 118 0.96 -10.20 -1.09
C VAL A 118 1.24 -8.72 -0.87
N SER A 119 0.28 -7.85 -1.19
CA SER A 119 0.37 -6.41 -0.94
C SER A 119 -1.01 -5.82 -0.68
N VAL A 120 -1.10 -4.92 0.30
CA VAL A 120 -2.26 -4.04 0.53
C VAL A 120 -1.77 -2.61 0.60
N THR A 121 -2.38 -1.70 -0.15
CA THR A 121 -2.07 -0.28 -0.14
C THR A 121 -3.33 0.55 0.14
N VAL A 122 -3.26 1.40 1.16
CA VAL A 122 -4.28 2.44 1.39
C VAL A 122 -3.74 3.82 1.07
N LYS A 123 -4.61 4.69 0.55
CA LYS A 123 -4.26 6.07 0.18
C LYS A 123 -5.23 7.07 0.78
N THR A 124 -4.78 8.29 1.04
CA THR A 124 -5.68 9.40 1.31
C THR A 124 -6.52 9.73 0.06
N PRO A 125 -7.69 10.36 0.23
CA PRO A 125 -8.46 10.89 -0.89
C PRO A 125 -7.61 11.75 -1.82
N LEU A 126 -8.00 11.77 -3.10
CA LEU A 126 -7.43 12.72 -4.05
C LEU A 126 -7.71 14.15 -3.56
N PRO A 127 -6.77 15.09 -3.75
CA PRO A 127 -6.98 16.48 -3.39
C PRO A 127 -8.16 17.08 -4.15
N GLU A 128 -8.96 17.91 -3.49
CA GLU A 128 -10.10 18.59 -4.12
C GLU A 128 -9.68 19.73 -5.08
N THR A 129 -8.42 20.14 -5.04
CA THR A 129 -7.92 21.25 -5.88
C THR A 129 -7.46 20.74 -7.24
N GLU A 130 -7.93 21.36 -8.32
CA GLU A 130 -7.63 20.97 -9.72
C GLU A 130 -6.17 21.22 -10.16
N GLY A 131 -5.30 21.73 -9.27
CA GLY A 131 -3.89 21.96 -9.57
C GLY A 131 -3.05 20.70 -9.32
N PHE A 132 -2.31 20.24 -10.31
CA PHE A 132 -1.31 19.18 -10.12
C PHE A 132 -0.23 19.66 -9.16
N CYS A 133 -0.11 19.05 -7.97
CA CYS A 133 0.97 19.37 -7.02
C CYS A 133 2.35 19.03 -7.60
N TYR A 134 2.44 17.91 -8.31
CA TYR A 134 3.64 17.36 -8.90
C TYR A 134 3.46 17.23 -10.41
N MET A 135 4.43 17.69 -11.19
CA MET A 135 4.49 17.44 -12.63
C MET A 135 5.85 16.81 -12.98
N PRO A 136 5.93 15.88 -13.93
CA PRO A 136 7.21 15.31 -14.33
C PRO A 136 8.20 16.41 -14.73
N SER A 137 9.40 16.38 -14.15
CA SER A 137 10.47 17.29 -14.54
C SER A 137 10.87 17.06 -16.00
N ALA A 138 11.64 17.98 -16.57
CA ALA A 138 11.96 18.00 -18.00
C ALA A 138 12.53 16.66 -18.51
N LEU A 139 12.16 16.29 -19.74
CA LEU A 139 12.48 14.97 -20.34
C LEU A 139 13.98 14.63 -20.27
N TYR A 140 14.86 15.60 -20.52
CA TYR A 140 16.31 15.40 -20.49
C TYR A 140 16.85 15.03 -19.10
N GLU A 141 16.14 15.40 -18.02
CA GLU A 141 16.49 15.00 -16.65
C GLU A 141 16.04 13.56 -16.40
N GLN A 142 14.87 13.17 -16.93
CA GLN A 142 14.34 11.82 -16.82
C GLN A 142 15.22 10.78 -17.53
N GLU A 143 15.70 11.09 -18.74
CA GLU A 143 16.47 10.17 -19.59
C GLU A 143 17.80 9.71 -18.95
N ARG A 144 18.29 10.44 -17.96
CA ARG A 144 19.56 10.14 -17.26
C ARG A 144 19.36 9.29 -16.00
N LEU A 145 18.12 9.06 -15.59
CA LEU A 145 17.81 8.32 -14.38
C LEU A 145 17.75 6.81 -14.65
N PRO A 146 18.02 5.98 -13.63
CA PRO A 146 17.64 4.57 -13.67
C PRO A 146 16.17 4.41 -14.07
N LYS A 147 15.83 3.34 -14.81
CA LYS A 147 14.46 3.09 -15.31
C LYS A 147 13.36 3.14 -14.24
N ASN A 148 13.72 2.88 -12.99
CA ASN A 148 12.81 2.86 -11.87
C ASN A 148 12.75 4.16 -11.08
N GLN A 149 13.43 5.20 -11.53
CA GLN A 149 13.47 6.49 -10.89
C GLN A 149 12.94 7.56 -11.84
N CYS A 150 12.26 8.53 -11.26
CA CYS A 150 11.78 9.71 -11.97
C CYS A 150 11.89 10.95 -11.08
N LEU A 151 11.82 12.11 -11.72
CA LEU A 151 11.81 13.41 -11.04
C LEU A 151 10.48 14.13 -11.28
N PHE A 152 10.03 14.86 -10.28
CA PHE A 152 8.85 15.71 -10.39
C PHE A 152 9.15 17.08 -9.85
N ASP A 153 8.72 18.12 -10.57
CA ASP A 153 8.72 19.49 -10.12
C ASP A 153 7.48 19.77 -9.26
N VAL A 154 7.62 20.67 -8.29
CA VAL A 154 6.55 21.01 -7.35
C VAL A 154 5.86 22.29 -7.79
N HIS A 155 4.64 22.15 -8.28
CA HIS A 155 3.78 23.25 -8.72
C HIS A 155 2.89 23.80 -7.60
N ASN A 156 2.67 23.02 -6.54
CA ASN A 156 1.95 23.47 -5.33
C ASN A 156 2.81 23.24 -4.08
N VAL A 157 3.63 24.23 -3.73
CA VAL A 157 4.54 24.16 -2.57
C VAL A 157 3.80 24.01 -1.24
N ASP A 158 2.67 24.68 -1.07
CA ASP A 158 1.91 24.62 0.18
C ASP A 158 1.33 23.22 0.41
N GLN A 159 0.75 22.63 -0.64
CA GLN A 159 0.24 21.27 -0.60
C GLN A 159 1.36 20.25 -0.38
N HIS A 160 2.51 20.40 -1.05
CA HIS A 160 3.69 19.57 -0.79
C HIS A 160 4.09 19.64 0.68
N ASN A 161 4.25 20.85 1.24
CA ASN A 161 4.65 21.05 2.64
C ASN A 161 3.62 20.49 3.65
N GLN A 162 2.32 20.55 3.32
CA GLN A 162 1.28 19.89 4.10
C GLN A 162 1.44 18.36 4.08
N LEU A 163 1.64 17.77 2.90
CA LEU A 163 1.87 16.32 2.76
C LEU A 163 3.12 15.89 3.53
N VAL A 164 4.22 16.64 3.44
CA VAL A 164 5.45 16.38 4.22
C VAL A 164 5.13 16.35 5.71
N SER A 165 4.42 17.37 6.22
CA SER A 165 4.04 17.45 7.65
C SER A 165 3.14 16.28 8.09
N LEU A 166 2.22 15.85 7.23
CA LEU A 166 1.37 14.70 7.51
C LEU A 166 2.17 13.39 7.52
N THR A 167 3.15 13.23 6.61
CA THR A 167 4.04 12.07 6.63
C THR A 167 4.90 12.01 7.89
N GLU A 168 5.40 13.15 8.39
CA GLU A 168 6.14 13.24 9.67
C GLU A 168 5.28 12.76 10.86
N ARG A 169 4.01 13.21 10.92
CA ARG A 169 3.05 12.78 11.94
C ARG A 169 2.74 11.28 11.85
N LEU A 170 2.56 10.78 10.63
CA LEU A 170 2.21 9.39 10.39
C LEU A 170 3.39 8.45 10.65
N GLU A 171 4.61 8.84 10.30
CA GLU A 171 5.84 8.14 10.66
C GLU A 171 5.97 7.96 12.17
N THR A 172 5.71 9.01 12.94
CA THR A 172 5.71 8.94 14.41
C THR A 172 4.70 7.92 14.93
N TYR A 173 3.46 7.95 14.41
CA TYR A 173 2.41 7.01 14.79
C TYR A 173 2.73 5.57 14.40
N LEU A 174 3.19 5.34 13.16
CA LEU A 174 3.56 4.01 12.69
C LEU A 174 4.77 3.46 13.46
N SER A 175 5.69 4.32 13.89
CA SER A 175 6.84 3.91 14.69
C SER A 175 6.47 3.48 16.12
N GLN A 176 5.37 3.99 16.67
CA GLN A 176 4.81 3.47 17.93
C GLN A 176 4.28 2.05 17.77
N LYS A 177 3.77 1.71 16.58
CA LYS A 177 3.19 0.40 16.28
C LYS A 177 4.22 -0.63 15.81
N TYR A 178 5.12 -0.24 14.91
CA TYR A 178 6.06 -1.13 14.21
C TYR A 178 7.51 -0.94 14.66
N GLY A 179 7.77 -0.11 15.66
CA GLY A 179 9.12 0.19 16.15
C GLY A 179 9.86 1.20 15.27
N LYS A 180 11.19 1.24 15.39
CA LYS A 180 12.02 2.18 14.61
C LYS A 180 11.99 1.80 13.11
N PRO A 181 11.90 2.78 12.19
CA PRO A 181 12.06 2.51 10.77
C PRO A 181 13.38 1.78 10.45
N THR A 182 13.32 0.83 9.53
CA THR A 182 14.50 0.14 8.99
C THR A 182 15.19 0.97 7.92
N LYS A 183 14.46 1.86 7.25
CA LYS A 183 14.98 2.82 6.28
C LYS A 183 14.16 4.10 6.31
N GLU A 184 14.84 5.23 6.24
CA GLU A 184 14.24 6.56 6.20
C GLU A 184 14.71 7.30 4.94
N TYR A 185 13.82 8.09 4.38
CA TYR A 185 14.04 8.89 3.18
C TYR A 185 13.76 10.35 3.54
N SER A 186 14.69 11.23 3.18
CA SER A 186 14.51 12.65 3.44
C SER A 186 13.56 13.25 2.41
N ILE A 187 12.41 13.75 2.88
CA ILE A 187 11.51 14.61 2.11
C ILE A 187 11.52 15.98 2.77
N VAL A 188 12.00 16.99 2.05
CA VAL A 188 12.23 18.33 2.60
C VAL A 188 11.07 19.25 2.29
N LYS A 189 10.68 20.09 3.26
CA LYS A 189 9.77 21.21 2.99
C LYS A 189 10.47 22.23 2.10
N LEU A 190 9.71 22.80 1.17
CA LEU A 190 10.20 23.76 0.19
C LEU A 190 9.86 25.18 0.62
N GLN A 191 10.72 26.13 0.25
CA GLN A 191 10.42 27.54 0.43
C GLN A 191 9.33 27.98 -0.56
N PRO A 192 8.45 28.92 -0.17
CA PRO A 192 7.45 29.49 -1.07
C PRO A 192 8.07 29.95 -2.39
N LEU A 193 7.28 29.88 -3.46
CA LEU A 193 7.71 30.35 -4.78
C LEU A 193 7.96 31.87 -4.76
N HIS A 194 8.98 32.31 -5.48
CA HIS A 194 9.19 33.74 -5.69
C HIS A 194 8.17 34.29 -6.70
N GLN A 195 7.96 35.61 -6.72
CA GLN A 195 7.04 36.23 -7.68
C GLN A 195 7.46 35.89 -9.12
N GLY A 196 6.53 35.32 -9.89
CA GLY A 196 6.76 34.90 -11.29
C GLY A 196 7.32 33.49 -11.45
N GLU A 197 7.68 32.80 -10.36
CA GLU A 197 8.05 31.39 -10.40
C GLU A 197 6.79 30.50 -10.47
N LEU A 198 6.77 29.57 -11.43
CA LEU A 198 5.60 28.69 -11.68
C LEU A 198 5.67 27.37 -10.90
N PHE A 199 6.89 26.91 -10.60
CA PHE A 199 7.15 25.66 -9.92
C PHE A 199 8.54 25.69 -9.28
N ARG A 200 8.75 24.84 -8.28
CA ARG A 200 10.06 24.61 -7.67
C ARG A 200 10.64 23.31 -8.23
N GLN A 201 11.86 23.37 -8.78
CA GLN A 201 12.60 22.16 -9.11
C GLN A 201 12.86 21.33 -7.85
N PHE A 202 12.59 20.04 -7.94
CA PHE A 202 12.67 19.16 -6.79
C PHE A 202 13.49 17.90 -7.13
N SER A 203 14.66 17.80 -6.52
CA SER A 203 15.68 16.81 -6.88
C SER A 203 15.50 15.46 -6.19
N ALA A 204 14.44 15.26 -5.40
CA ALA A 204 14.22 13.99 -4.74
C ALA A 204 13.77 12.94 -5.77
N HIS A 205 14.44 11.78 -5.78
CA HIS A 205 14.08 10.70 -6.68
C HIS A 205 12.78 10.03 -6.24
N TRP A 206 11.82 10.01 -7.15
CA TRP A 206 10.61 9.22 -7.07
C TRP A 206 10.87 7.83 -7.62
N PHE A 207 10.14 6.83 -7.15
CA PHE A 207 10.23 5.46 -7.64
C PHE A 207 9.02 5.14 -8.51
N SER A 208 9.28 4.73 -9.75
CA SER A 208 8.24 4.33 -10.70
C SER A 208 7.56 3.02 -10.27
N LEU A 209 6.24 2.96 -10.43
CA LEU A 209 5.39 1.82 -10.05
C LEU A 209 5.09 0.92 -11.26
N CYS A 210 4.49 -0.26 -11.04
CA CYS A 210 4.32 -1.26 -12.09
C CYS A 210 3.26 -0.93 -13.16
N LYS A 211 2.21 -0.19 -12.78
CA LYS A 211 1.14 0.21 -13.72
C LYS A 211 1.30 1.65 -14.16
N SER A 212 1.22 2.55 -13.20
CA SER A 212 1.14 4.00 -13.43
C SER A 212 1.58 4.72 -12.18
N GLY A 213 2.18 5.88 -12.37
CA GLY A 213 2.56 6.77 -11.29
C GLY A 213 3.91 6.44 -10.66
N ALA A 214 4.16 7.14 -9.56
CA ALA A 214 5.39 7.05 -8.82
C ALA A 214 5.15 7.37 -7.35
N ILE A 215 6.05 6.89 -6.49
CA ILE A 215 6.03 7.19 -5.07
C ILE A 215 7.31 7.88 -4.63
N LEU A 216 7.16 8.75 -3.66
CA LEU A 216 8.22 9.31 -2.86
C LEU A 216 8.14 8.67 -1.47
N PRO A 217 8.91 7.60 -1.20
CA PRO A 217 8.88 6.95 0.09
C PRO A 217 9.44 7.89 1.16
N LYS A 218 8.93 7.76 2.39
CA LYS A 218 9.37 8.48 3.57
C LYS A 218 10.04 7.55 4.57
N ALA A 219 9.42 6.39 4.82
CA ALA A 219 9.95 5.42 5.77
C ALA A 219 9.49 3.99 5.46
N GLU A 220 10.31 3.03 5.88
CA GLU A 220 10.06 1.59 5.82
C GLU A 220 10.19 0.98 7.22
N TRP A 221 9.34 0.01 7.55
CA TRP A 221 9.42 -0.80 8.76
C TRP A 221 9.38 -2.28 8.41
N GLN A 222 9.93 -3.10 9.30
CA GLN A 222 9.80 -4.55 9.24
C GLN A 222 9.05 -5.05 10.46
N SER A 223 7.99 -5.82 10.24
CA SER A 223 7.17 -6.46 11.28
C SER A 223 6.96 -7.93 10.94
N GLY A 224 7.79 -8.81 11.48
CA GLY A 224 7.82 -10.22 11.07
C GLY A 224 8.28 -10.34 9.61
N ASN A 225 7.47 -10.98 8.75
CA ASN A 225 7.72 -11.08 7.32
C ASN A 225 7.08 -9.93 6.52
N MET A 226 6.30 -9.08 7.18
CA MET A 226 5.64 -7.95 6.54
C MET A 226 6.56 -6.73 6.55
N LYS A 227 6.74 -6.14 5.37
CA LYS A 227 7.34 -4.83 5.20
C LYS A 227 6.24 -3.77 5.10
N VAL A 228 6.38 -2.70 5.86
CA VAL A 228 5.48 -1.54 5.81
C VAL A 228 6.22 -0.40 5.15
N ILE A 229 5.64 0.24 4.15
CA ILE A 229 6.21 1.40 3.46
C ILE A 229 5.17 2.52 3.48
N MET A 230 5.61 3.74 3.73
CA MET A 230 4.73 4.90 3.64
C MET A 230 5.43 6.06 2.93
N GLY A 231 4.64 6.95 2.33
CA GLY A 231 5.15 8.11 1.64
C GLY A 231 4.07 8.87 0.90
N ILE A 232 4.48 9.55 -0.17
CA ILE A 232 3.63 10.40 -1.01
C ILE A 232 3.54 9.78 -2.42
N THR A 233 2.36 9.80 -3.04
CA THR A 233 2.19 9.43 -4.46
C THR A 233 2.32 10.66 -5.36
N ASN A 234 2.65 10.46 -6.63
CA ASN A 234 2.71 11.54 -7.62
C ASN A 234 1.35 12.23 -7.83
N SER A 235 0.24 11.61 -7.40
CA SER A 235 -1.10 12.20 -7.37
C SER A 235 -1.36 13.04 -6.10
N ALA A 236 -0.32 13.36 -5.33
CA ALA A 236 -0.39 14.18 -4.12
C ALA A 236 -1.25 13.60 -3.01
N THR A 237 -1.23 12.27 -2.87
CA THR A 237 -1.86 11.54 -1.75
C THR A 237 -0.80 10.90 -0.86
N ILE A 238 -1.14 10.61 0.38
CA ILE A 238 -0.29 9.79 1.27
C ILE A 238 -0.69 8.34 1.08
N PHE A 239 0.30 7.45 0.99
CA PHE A 239 0.06 6.01 0.96
C PHE A 239 0.67 5.32 2.17
N ILE A 240 0.08 4.17 2.55
CA ILE A 240 0.69 3.16 3.41
C ILE A 240 0.51 1.82 2.71
N SER A 241 1.60 1.11 2.48
CA SER A 241 1.61 -0.22 1.88
C SER A 241 2.17 -1.26 2.83
N PHE A 242 1.54 -2.43 2.83
CA PHE A 242 1.90 -3.59 3.62
C PHE A 242 2.22 -4.73 2.66
N LEU A 243 3.45 -5.24 2.72
CA LEU A 243 4.04 -6.06 1.66
C LEU A 243 4.62 -7.35 2.24
N ASP A 244 4.42 -8.47 1.55
CA ASP A 244 5.17 -9.70 1.81
C ASP A 244 6.51 -9.63 1.06
N GLU A 245 7.57 -9.23 1.77
CA GLU A 245 8.89 -9.03 1.17
C GLU A 245 9.50 -10.34 0.63
N VAL A 246 9.15 -11.48 1.22
CA VAL A 246 9.64 -12.79 0.78
C VAL A 246 8.95 -13.18 -0.52
N SER A 247 7.63 -13.08 -0.56
CA SER A 247 6.84 -13.40 -1.76
C SER A 247 7.17 -12.47 -2.92
N LEU A 248 7.40 -11.18 -2.64
CA LEU A 248 7.78 -10.16 -3.62
C LEU A 248 9.29 -10.05 -3.86
N SER A 249 10.09 -10.97 -3.31
CA SER A 249 11.53 -10.97 -3.53
C SER A 249 11.86 -11.32 -4.98
N HIS A 250 12.95 -10.74 -5.50
CA HIS A 250 13.50 -11.10 -6.82
C HIS A 250 13.68 -12.60 -6.98
N GLN A 251 14.16 -13.28 -5.93
CA GLN A 251 14.40 -14.71 -5.99
C GLN A 251 13.09 -15.49 -6.15
N ASN A 252 12.04 -15.11 -5.42
CA ASN A 252 10.77 -15.82 -5.49
C ASN A 252 10.03 -15.56 -6.81
N LEU A 253 9.94 -14.29 -7.23
CA LEU A 253 9.26 -13.94 -8.47
C LEU A 253 9.97 -14.55 -9.69
N ASN A 254 11.30 -14.51 -9.76
CA ASN A 254 12.04 -15.18 -10.83
C ASN A 254 11.86 -16.70 -10.84
N ARG A 255 11.64 -17.33 -9.67
CA ARG A 255 11.32 -18.76 -9.59
C ARG A 255 9.93 -19.07 -10.14
N ILE A 256 8.94 -18.25 -9.78
CA ILE A 256 7.54 -18.44 -10.19
C ILE A 256 7.38 -18.20 -11.70
N PHE A 257 7.98 -17.13 -12.21
CA PHE A 257 7.90 -16.75 -13.62
C PHE A 257 9.05 -17.31 -14.47
N ALA A 258 9.85 -18.23 -13.93
CA ALA A 258 10.86 -18.92 -14.71
C ALA A 258 10.18 -19.61 -15.90
N PRO A 259 10.72 -19.48 -17.13
CA PRO A 259 10.17 -20.20 -18.26
C PRO A 259 10.21 -21.70 -17.95
N ALA A 260 9.09 -22.38 -18.18
CA ALA A 260 9.02 -23.83 -18.02
C ALA A 260 10.18 -24.45 -18.81
N LYS A 261 10.99 -25.30 -18.17
CA LYS A 261 12.05 -26.03 -18.87
C LYS A 261 11.39 -26.77 -20.03
N GLN A 262 11.63 -26.32 -21.25
CA GLN A 262 11.20 -27.09 -22.41
C GLN A 262 11.86 -28.47 -22.30
N PRO A 263 11.11 -29.56 -22.48
CA PRO A 263 11.72 -30.86 -22.65
C PRO A 263 12.74 -30.72 -23.78
N LYS A 264 14.01 -31.03 -23.50
CA LYS A 264 14.97 -31.19 -24.60
C LYS A 264 14.37 -32.25 -25.53
N PRO A 265 14.33 -32.04 -26.85
CA PRO A 265 13.91 -33.09 -27.75
C PRO A 265 14.83 -34.28 -27.52
N THR A 266 14.28 -35.37 -26.97
CA THR A 266 14.89 -36.69 -27.03
C THR A 266 14.75 -37.16 -28.47
N ALA A 267 15.61 -36.65 -29.34
CA ALA A 267 15.89 -37.34 -30.59
C ALA A 267 16.67 -38.60 -30.21
N GLU A 268 15.95 -39.72 -30.11
CA GLU A 268 16.58 -41.03 -30.19
C GLU A 268 17.09 -41.21 -31.63
N TRP A 269 18.39 -41.45 -31.78
CA TRP A 269 19.02 -41.95 -33.00
C TRP A 269 19.35 -43.42 -32.79
#